data_AF-A0A2Z2HHY8-F1
#
_entry.id   AF-A0A2Z2HHY8-F1
#
_cell.length_a   1.000
_cell.length_b   1.000
_cell.length_c   1.000
_cell.angle_alpha   90.00
_cell.angle_beta   90.00
_cell.angle_gamma   90.00
#
_symmetry.space_group_name_H-M   'P 1'
#
loop_
_entity.id
_entity.type
_entity.pdbx_description
1 polymer ?
#
loop_
_entity_poly.entity_id
_entity_poly.type
_entity_poly.pdbx_seq_one_letter_code
_entity_poly.pdbx_strand_id
1 'polypeptide(L)'
;MENSSNNLKRSGYNFLSLLNDIKRRPEDAANELGVEIEEINAIIEGRKEISFELILKAISIWPVNPRDFFLINDDCPNGVKIMRSKESIQSSRIMDRGGFPYYEYRDTAMSSVSLFRPEWIEELCYVDNNDAENTKVQWNKGHFMHQFTYFIGDVNYYYIGEDNQKKVFVTKTGDSVYGTPFRPHTFTTRINAEKNGLILALTYGNKIAADTQQELSAIGPELGIQYHLDFETIEKAFSSILKFSIDAASISIEELSNRTGIEESRINEFLIGTFPVPGFDTIQNLAKALSINSRDLLPPDIIEDKILPKTFTDSKRWYYPSDSKAYEMIELSQSRNLPFSKSLEINILEESNDILDLKVGLHQWLYNIGKSPIRLNWKLGEKIYQENILPNDSVYIKPFVEHSMRGSGKLMVLRIGGRMTGDAQREFSNLSKHDAHRAINETQMWFDAKTEH
;
A
#
# COMPACT_ATOMS: atom_id res chain seq x y z
N MET A 1 -7.41 16.53 21.96
CA MET A 1 -6.14 16.61 21.20
C MET A 1 -6.15 17.98 20.55
N GLU A 2 -5.30 18.92 20.98
CA GLU A 2 -5.15 20.17 20.25
C GLU A 2 -4.56 19.84 18.87
N ASN A 3 -5.29 20.16 17.81
CA ASN A 3 -4.75 20.06 16.46
C ASN A 3 -3.58 21.04 16.33
N SER A 4 -2.43 20.55 15.85
CA SER A 4 -1.31 21.44 15.54
C SER A 4 -1.76 22.52 14.55
N SER A 5 -1.19 23.73 14.63
CA SER A 5 -1.50 24.84 13.71
C SER A 5 -1.46 24.42 12.23
N ASN A 6 -0.59 23.47 11.87
CA ASN A 6 -0.50 22.91 10.52
C ASN A 6 -1.69 22.01 10.14
N ASN A 7 -2.21 21.20 11.08
CA ASN A 7 -3.39 20.37 10.82
C ASN A 7 -4.64 21.24 10.62
N LEU A 8 -4.77 22.32 11.38
CA LEU A 8 -5.91 23.24 11.24
C LEU A 8 -5.90 23.95 9.88
N LYS A 9 -4.72 24.39 9.40
CA LYS A 9 -4.57 24.92 8.04
C LYS A 9 -4.93 23.90 6.97
N ARG A 10 -4.45 22.65 7.08
CA ARG A 10 -4.82 21.58 6.14
C ARG A 10 -6.32 21.33 6.12
N SER A 11 -6.98 21.35 7.29
CA SER A 11 -8.43 21.23 7.40
C SER A 11 -9.15 22.37 6.70
N GLY A 12 -8.66 23.62 6.83
CA GLY A 12 -9.16 24.78 6.09
C GLY A 12 -9.02 24.63 4.57
N TYR A 13 -7.84 24.21 4.08
CA TYR A 13 -7.62 23.93 2.65
C TYR A 13 -8.55 22.84 2.11
N ASN A 14 -8.77 21.79 2.89
CA ASN A 14 -9.70 20.72 2.54
C ASN A 14 -11.14 21.22 2.47
N PHE A 15 -11.59 22.01 3.46
CA PHE A 15 -12.93 22.58 3.45
C PHE A 15 -13.12 23.53 2.26
N LEU A 16 -12.13 24.37 1.94
CA LEU A 16 -12.13 25.20 0.74
C LEU A 16 -12.23 24.38 -0.55
N SER A 17 -11.49 23.27 -0.65
CA SER A 17 -11.58 22.35 -1.80
C SER A 17 -13.00 21.82 -1.97
N LEU A 18 -13.63 21.35 -0.89
CA LEU A 18 -15.02 20.86 -0.93
C LEU A 18 -15.97 21.94 -1.45
N LEU A 19 -15.87 23.17 -0.94
CA LEU A 19 -16.67 24.30 -1.41
C LEU A 19 -16.44 24.62 -2.89
N ASN A 20 -15.18 24.60 -3.34
CA ASN A 20 -14.82 24.82 -4.73
C ASN A 20 -15.43 23.78 -5.68
N ASP A 21 -15.46 22.51 -5.25
CA ASP A 21 -15.96 21.40 -6.05
C ASP A 21 -17.47 21.52 -6.29
N ILE A 22 -18.22 21.85 -5.24
CA ILE A 22 -19.68 22.04 -5.32
C ILE A 22 -20.12 23.47 -5.70
N LYS A 23 -19.16 24.34 -6.08
CA LYS A 23 -19.40 25.73 -6.51
C LYS A 23 -20.15 26.55 -5.47
N ARG A 24 -19.61 26.60 -4.25
CA ARG A 24 -20.13 27.43 -3.15
C ARG A 24 -19.10 28.47 -2.73
N ARG A 25 -19.50 29.74 -2.75
CA ARG A 25 -18.71 30.82 -2.15
C ARG A 25 -18.91 30.80 -0.63
N PRO A 26 -18.04 31.47 0.15
CA PRO A 26 -18.23 31.59 1.59
C PRO A 26 -19.62 32.11 1.99
N GLU A 27 -20.18 33.07 1.24
CA GLU A 27 -21.53 33.59 1.47
C GLU A 27 -22.64 32.56 1.18
N ASP A 28 -22.45 31.70 0.16
CA ASP A 28 -23.42 30.66 -0.17
C ASP A 28 -23.40 29.58 0.92
N ALA A 29 -22.21 29.17 1.35
CA ALA A 29 -22.02 28.20 2.43
C ALA A 29 -22.59 28.70 3.77
N ALA A 30 -22.34 29.97 4.11
CA ALA A 30 -22.87 30.60 5.32
C ALA A 30 -24.40 30.60 5.33
N ASN A 31 -25.01 31.04 4.23
CA ASN A 31 -26.45 31.09 4.08
C ASN A 31 -27.11 29.70 4.12
N GLU A 32 -26.56 28.73 3.36
CA GLU A 32 -27.11 27.37 3.30
C GLU A 32 -26.96 26.59 4.61
N LEU A 33 -25.84 26.79 5.32
CA LEU A 33 -25.57 26.11 6.59
C LEU A 33 -26.10 26.87 7.81
N GLY A 34 -26.71 28.05 7.61
CA GLY A 34 -27.28 28.87 8.67
C GLY A 34 -26.26 29.30 9.72
N VAL A 35 -25.09 29.76 9.28
CA VAL A 35 -24.00 30.30 10.12
C VAL A 35 -23.50 31.62 9.58
N GLU A 36 -22.76 32.38 10.40
CA GLU A 36 -22.15 33.63 9.97
C GLU A 36 -21.00 33.39 8.97
N ILE A 37 -20.82 34.31 8.03
CA ILE A 37 -19.76 34.20 7.01
C ILE A 37 -18.36 34.23 7.63
N GLU A 38 -18.19 34.91 8.76
CA GLU A 38 -16.95 34.96 9.53
C GLU A 38 -16.56 33.58 10.08
N GLU A 39 -17.54 32.73 10.40
CA GLU A 39 -17.28 31.36 10.82
C GLU A 39 -16.73 30.52 9.67
N ILE A 40 -17.36 30.60 8.49
CA ILE A 40 -16.89 29.93 7.28
C ILE A 40 -15.46 30.37 6.92
N ASN A 41 -15.21 31.67 6.90
CA ASN A 41 -13.88 32.22 6.61
C ASN A 41 -12.84 31.77 7.65
N ALA A 42 -13.18 31.80 8.95
CA ALA A 42 -12.27 31.34 9.99
C ALA A 42 -11.90 29.86 9.85
N ILE A 43 -12.82 29.01 9.36
CA ILE A 43 -12.53 27.61 9.05
C ILE A 43 -11.59 27.51 7.85
N ILE A 44 -11.93 28.16 6.72
CA ILE A 44 -11.12 28.17 5.49
C ILE A 44 -9.68 28.61 5.77
N GLU A 45 -9.51 29.66 6.57
CA GLU A 45 -8.20 30.25 6.89
C GLU A 45 -7.44 29.45 7.96
N GLY A 46 -8.01 28.35 8.47
CA GLY A 46 -7.40 27.51 9.49
C GLY A 46 -7.26 28.22 10.84
N ARG A 47 -8.16 29.15 11.16
CA ARG A 47 -8.27 29.82 12.47
C ARG A 47 -9.29 29.17 13.40
N LYS A 48 -10.23 28.38 12.84
CA LYS A 48 -11.27 27.65 13.58
C LYS A 48 -11.38 26.23 13.04
N GLU A 49 -11.57 25.25 13.91
CA GLU A 49 -11.87 23.89 13.49
C GLU A 49 -13.34 23.78 13.08
N ILE A 50 -13.62 23.06 12.00
CA ILE A 50 -15.00 22.80 11.60
C ILE A 50 -15.70 21.95 12.66
N SER A 51 -16.85 22.40 13.14
CA SER A 51 -17.59 21.68 14.17
C SER A 51 -18.31 20.47 13.56
N PHE A 52 -18.50 19.41 14.36
CA PHE A 52 -19.27 18.26 13.92
C PHE A 52 -20.73 18.63 13.62
N GLU A 53 -21.31 19.60 14.33
CA GLU A 53 -22.63 20.13 14.01
C GLU A 53 -22.68 20.74 12.61
N LEU A 54 -21.67 21.52 12.21
CA LEU A 54 -21.61 22.09 10.87
C LEU A 54 -21.44 21.01 9.80
N ILE A 55 -20.66 19.96 10.07
CA ILE A 55 -20.55 18.78 9.20
C ILE A 55 -21.91 18.10 9.02
N LEU A 56 -22.67 17.90 10.11
CA LEU A 56 -24.02 17.31 10.04
C LEU A 56 -24.98 18.16 9.21
N LYS A 57 -24.90 19.49 9.32
CA LYS A 57 -25.67 20.40 8.45
C LYS A 57 -25.24 20.22 6.99
N ALA A 58 -23.94 20.22 6.71
CA ALA A 58 -23.42 20.09 5.35
C ALA A 58 -23.84 18.78 4.67
N ILE A 59 -23.65 17.61 5.30
CA ILE A 59 -24.02 16.32 4.70
C ILE A 59 -25.54 16.14 4.51
N SER A 60 -26.36 16.96 5.20
CA SER A 60 -27.82 16.89 5.05
C SER A 60 -28.33 17.57 3.79
N ILE A 61 -27.54 18.48 3.19
CA ILE A 61 -27.94 19.28 2.01
C ILE A 61 -26.96 19.16 0.84
N TRP A 62 -25.71 18.76 1.08
CA TRP A 62 -24.68 18.61 0.06
C TRP A 62 -24.36 17.12 -0.15
N PRO A 63 -24.00 16.71 -1.38
CA PRO A 63 -23.65 15.32 -1.69
C PRO A 63 -22.20 14.99 -1.28
N VAL A 64 -21.91 15.18 0.01
CA VAL A 64 -20.60 14.93 0.63
C VAL A 64 -20.78 14.01 1.85
N ASN A 65 -19.73 13.30 2.23
CA ASN A 65 -19.74 12.35 3.34
C ASN A 65 -19.05 12.94 4.58
N PRO A 66 -19.38 12.46 5.80
CA PRO A 66 -18.69 12.92 7.01
C PRO A 66 -17.17 12.78 6.92
N ARG A 67 -16.69 11.70 6.27
CA ARG A 67 -15.27 11.40 6.12
C ARG A 67 -14.51 12.41 5.25
N ASP A 68 -15.20 13.11 4.36
CA ASP A 68 -14.59 14.09 3.46
C ASP A 68 -14.08 15.31 4.24
N PHE A 69 -14.58 15.53 5.46
CA PHE A 69 -14.15 16.58 6.38
C PHE A 69 -13.01 16.16 7.32
N PHE A 70 -12.74 14.85 7.45
CA PHE A 70 -11.74 14.31 8.39
C PHE A 70 -10.47 13.88 7.66
N LEU A 71 -9.39 14.61 7.91
CA LEU A 71 -8.10 14.36 7.29
C LEU A 71 -7.32 13.21 7.93
N ILE A 72 -6.43 12.62 7.14
CA ILE A 72 -5.34 11.81 7.67
C ILE A 72 -4.44 12.70 8.54
N ASN A 73 -4.35 12.35 9.83
CA ASN A 73 -3.45 13.00 10.76
C ASN A 73 -1.99 12.69 10.41
N ASP A 74 -1.12 13.69 10.48
CA ASP A 74 0.32 13.49 10.31
C ASP A 74 0.98 13.20 11.66
N ASP A 75 1.15 11.92 11.97
CA ASP A 75 1.85 11.44 13.16
C ASP A 75 3.36 11.23 12.93
N CYS A 76 3.89 11.71 11.80
CA CYS A 76 5.29 11.59 11.40
C CYS A 76 5.83 12.93 10.84
N PRO A 77 5.75 14.04 11.61
CA PRO A 77 6.06 15.38 11.11
C PRO A 77 7.52 15.56 10.68
N ASN A 78 8.44 14.77 11.24
CA ASN A 78 9.87 14.82 10.93
C ASN A 78 10.27 13.88 9.78
N GLY A 79 9.30 13.25 9.11
CA GLY A 79 9.54 12.35 7.97
C GLY A 79 9.93 10.91 8.35
N VAL A 80 10.38 10.71 9.58
CA VAL A 80 10.72 9.41 10.16
C VAL A 80 9.99 9.25 11.50
N LYS A 81 9.41 8.07 11.74
CA LYS A 81 8.80 7.67 13.01
C LYS A 81 9.46 6.38 13.49
N ILE A 82 10.02 6.41 14.69
CA ILE A 82 10.73 5.27 15.29
C ILE A 82 9.85 4.71 16.41
N MET A 83 9.74 3.38 16.48
CA MET A 83 9.15 2.67 17.60
C MET A 83 10.23 1.80 18.24
N ARG A 84 10.48 2.02 19.52
CA ARG A 84 11.52 1.32 20.28
C ARG A 84 11.04 -0.09 20.63
N SER A 85 11.99 -1.02 20.73
CA SER A 85 11.71 -2.41 21.13
C SER A 85 10.91 -2.50 22.44
N LYS A 86 11.19 -1.60 23.40
CA LYS A 86 10.44 -1.53 24.68
C LYS A 86 8.96 -1.19 24.48
N GLU A 87 8.64 -0.33 23.52
CA GLU A 87 7.25 0.02 23.18
C GLU A 87 6.56 -1.18 22.51
N SER A 88 7.27 -1.89 21.62
CA SER A 88 6.76 -3.15 21.04
C SER A 88 6.47 -4.20 22.12
N ILE A 89 7.35 -4.37 23.11
CA ILE A 89 7.12 -5.27 24.24
C ILE A 89 5.89 -4.86 25.05
N GLN A 90 5.66 -3.56 25.26
CA GLN A 90 4.49 -3.05 25.98
C GLN A 90 3.16 -3.34 25.25
N SER A 91 3.19 -3.47 23.92
CA SER A 91 2.01 -3.84 23.12
C SER A 91 1.72 -5.36 23.06
N SER A 92 2.51 -6.16 23.79
CA SER A 92 2.42 -7.61 23.80
C SER A 92 1.03 -8.11 24.17
N ARG A 93 0.55 -9.09 23.40
CA ARG A 93 -0.69 -9.81 23.65
C ARG A 93 -0.55 -11.26 23.20
N ILE A 94 -0.83 -12.18 24.11
CA ILE A 94 -0.87 -13.61 23.81
C ILE A 94 -2.27 -13.96 23.35
N MET A 95 -2.37 -14.68 22.24
CA MET A 95 -3.64 -15.17 21.71
C MET A 95 -3.64 -16.70 21.72
N ASP A 96 -4.66 -17.25 22.38
CA ASP A 96 -4.87 -18.68 22.45
C ASP A 96 -5.61 -19.20 21.21
N ARG A 97 -5.27 -20.40 20.76
CA ARG A 97 -6.04 -21.17 19.77
C ARG A 97 -6.10 -22.63 20.19
N GLY A 98 -7.27 -23.26 20.03
CA GLY A 98 -7.47 -24.62 20.52
C GLY A 98 -7.31 -24.76 22.04
N GLY A 99 -7.46 -23.67 22.80
CA GLY A 99 -7.33 -23.64 24.26
C GLY A 99 -5.91 -23.47 24.80
N PHE A 100 -4.92 -23.19 23.94
CA PHE A 100 -3.52 -23.00 24.35
C PHE A 100 -2.90 -21.74 23.73
N PRO A 101 -1.92 -21.10 24.40
CA PRO A 101 -1.11 -20.02 23.82
C PRO A 101 -0.53 -20.43 22.47
N TYR A 102 -0.87 -19.66 21.44
CA TYR A 102 -0.48 -19.98 20.06
C TYR A 102 0.46 -18.93 19.48
N TYR A 103 0.17 -17.65 19.72
CA TYR A 103 1.01 -16.53 19.29
C TYR A 103 1.18 -15.51 20.39
N GLU A 104 2.36 -14.90 20.44
CA GLU A 104 2.55 -13.57 21.04
C GLU A 104 2.63 -12.54 19.92
N TYR A 105 1.71 -11.58 19.89
CA TYR A 105 1.74 -10.45 18.97
C TYR A 105 2.36 -9.24 19.64
N ARG A 106 3.18 -8.49 18.90
CA ARG A 106 3.67 -7.16 19.27
C ARG A 106 3.57 -6.23 18.07
N ASP A 107 3.10 -5.02 18.34
CA ASP A 107 3.07 -3.94 17.38
C ASP A 107 4.49 -3.48 17.08
N THR A 108 4.72 -3.06 15.83
CA THR A 108 5.94 -2.35 15.42
C THR A 108 5.57 -1.01 14.78
N ALA A 109 6.56 -0.27 14.28
CA ALA A 109 6.35 1.09 13.80
C ALA A 109 5.21 1.18 12.78
N MET A 110 4.17 1.93 13.15
CA MET A 110 3.03 2.26 12.33
C MET A 110 2.84 3.77 12.27
N SER A 111 2.41 4.27 11.11
CA SER A 111 2.08 5.68 10.92
C SER A 111 0.72 5.81 10.24
N SER A 112 -0.09 6.76 10.73
CA SER A 112 -1.42 7.08 10.17
C SER A 112 -1.36 7.53 8.71
N VAL A 113 -0.21 8.04 8.25
CA VAL A 113 0.00 8.44 6.85
C VAL A 113 0.36 7.28 5.91
N SER A 114 0.40 6.05 6.41
CA SER A 114 0.79 4.85 5.65
C SER A 114 -0.25 3.73 5.77
N LEU A 115 -0.09 2.68 4.96
CA LEU A 115 -0.99 1.51 4.95
C LEU A 115 -0.40 0.28 5.66
N PHE A 116 0.72 0.42 6.38
CA PHE A 116 1.34 -0.70 7.10
C PHE A 116 0.53 -1.12 8.32
N ARG A 117 0.50 -2.43 8.57
CA ARG A 117 0.05 -3.10 9.81
C ARG A 117 1.06 -4.23 10.13
N PRO A 118 2.30 -3.86 10.51
CA PRO A 118 3.40 -4.78 10.65
C PRO A 118 3.47 -5.34 12.07
N GLU A 119 3.40 -6.66 12.18
CA GLU A 119 3.36 -7.36 13.46
C GLU A 119 4.64 -8.19 13.64
N TRP A 120 5.21 -8.11 14.83
CA TRP A 120 6.15 -9.10 15.34
C TRP A 120 5.31 -10.22 15.97
N ILE A 121 5.52 -11.47 15.54
CA ILE A 121 4.69 -12.60 15.99
C ILE A 121 5.60 -13.77 16.35
N GLU A 122 5.58 -14.18 17.61
CA GLU A 122 6.32 -15.36 18.07
C GLU A 122 5.43 -16.61 18.07
N GLU A 123 5.93 -17.71 17.51
CA GLU A 123 5.24 -18.99 17.38
C GLU A 123 5.35 -19.82 18.66
N LEU A 124 4.32 -19.79 19.51
CA LEU A 124 4.30 -20.50 20.79
C LEU A 124 3.91 -21.98 20.66
N CYS A 125 3.27 -22.35 19.55
CA CYS A 125 2.85 -23.73 19.29
C CYS A 125 3.99 -24.56 18.67
N TYR A 126 4.36 -25.65 19.34
CA TYR A 126 5.37 -26.60 18.86
C TYR A 126 4.77 -27.81 18.14
N VAL A 127 5.33 -28.14 16.96
CA VAL A 127 4.97 -29.32 16.16
C VAL A 127 6.13 -30.32 16.05
N ASP A 128 5.79 -31.60 16.08
CA ASP A 128 6.71 -32.74 16.05
C ASP A 128 7.07 -33.20 14.63
N ASN A 129 6.32 -32.76 13.63
CA ASN A 129 6.54 -33.06 12.22
C ASN A 129 6.14 -31.88 11.32
N ASN A 130 6.51 -31.98 10.05
CA ASN A 130 6.17 -30.99 9.01
C ASN A 130 4.99 -31.46 8.17
N ASP A 131 3.98 -32.12 8.76
CA ASP A 131 2.76 -32.51 8.05
C ASP A 131 1.79 -31.33 7.98
N ALA A 132 1.29 -31.01 6.78
CA ALA A 132 0.30 -29.95 6.58
C ALA A 132 -1.06 -30.25 7.24
N GLU A 133 -1.33 -31.52 7.53
CA GLU A 133 -2.53 -31.99 8.24
C GLU A 133 -2.34 -32.16 9.75
N ASN A 134 -1.20 -31.73 10.31
CA ASN A 134 -0.93 -31.86 11.75
C ASN A 134 -2.03 -31.19 12.59
N THR A 135 -2.65 -31.97 13.49
CA THR A 135 -3.84 -31.55 14.26
C THR A 135 -3.58 -30.47 15.30
N LYS A 136 -2.32 -30.21 15.66
CA LYS A 136 -1.94 -29.08 16.52
C LYS A 136 -2.05 -27.73 15.81
N VAL A 137 -2.00 -27.73 14.48
CA VAL A 137 -1.97 -26.52 13.65
C VAL A 137 -3.33 -25.83 13.66
N GLN A 138 -3.38 -24.57 14.12
CA GLN A 138 -4.61 -23.79 14.22
C GLN A 138 -4.65 -22.69 13.16
N TRP A 139 -5.51 -22.89 12.16
CA TRP A 139 -5.62 -22.04 10.97
C TRP A 139 -6.38 -20.73 11.25
N ASN A 140 -5.96 -19.63 10.60
CA ASN A 140 -6.84 -18.46 10.47
C ASN A 140 -7.85 -18.67 9.32
N LYS A 141 -8.72 -17.70 9.08
CA LYS A 141 -9.69 -17.71 7.97
C LYS A 141 -9.21 -16.93 6.73
N GLY A 142 -7.92 -16.61 6.67
CA GLY A 142 -7.41 -15.52 5.86
C GLY A 142 -7.81 -14.16 6.42
N HIS A 143 -7.23 -13.10 5.87
CA HIS A 143 -7.53 -11.71 6.25
C HIS A 143 -7.33 -10.77 5.07
N PHE A 144 -7.90 -9.56 5.14
CA PHE A 144 -7.98 -8.63 4.00
C PHE A 144 -6.62 -8.05 3.57
N MET A 145 -5.66 -7.94 4.49
CA MET A 145 -4.40 -7.28 4.18
C MET A 145 -3.52 -8.18 3.32
N HIS A 146 -2.77 -7.58 2.40
CA HIS A 146 -1.64 -8.26 1.79
C HIS A 146 -0.64 -8.61 2.90
N GLN A 147 0.08 -9.73 2.77
CA GLN A 147 1.07 -10.11 3.77
C GLN A 147 2.40 -10.49 3.12
N PHE A 148 3.43 -9.73 3.45
CA PHE A 148 4.81 -10.18 3.32
C PHE A 148 5.29 -10.70 4.69
N THR A 149 6.01 -11.82 4.72
CA THR A 149 6.53 -12.40 5.96
C THR A 149 8.00 -12.72 5.81
N TYR A 150 8.80 -12.33 6.81
CA TYR A 150 10.21 -12.72 6.95
C TYR A 150 10.35 -13.67 8.14
N PHE A 151 11.09 -14.77 7.97
CA PHE A 151 11.23 -15.81 8.97
C PHE A 151 12.54 -15.69 9.76
N ILE A 152 12.46 -15.92 11.08
CA ILE A 152 13.59 -15.96 12.02
C ILE A 152 13.47 -17.23 12.86
N GLY A 153 14.43 -18.14 12.72
CA GLY A 153 14.43 -19.43 13.42
C GLY A 153 13.70 -20.53 12.67
N ASP A 154 13.28 -21.56 13.41
CA ASP A 154 12.77 -22.82 12.87
C ASP A 154 11.23 -22.82 12.76
N VAL A 155 10.71 -21.99 11.85
CA VAL A 155 9.27 -21.80 11.63
C VAL A 155 8.75 -22.72 10.52
N ASN A 156 7.58 -23.30 10.71
CA ASN A 156 6.79 -23.87 9.63
C ASN A 156 5.71 -22.90 9.21
N TYR A 157 5.60 -22.61 7.91
CA TYR A 157 4.51 -21.82 7.34
C TYR A 157 3.49 -22.73 6.66
N TYR A 158 2.26 -22.72 7.16
CA TYR A 158 1.15 -23.49 6.62
C TYR A 158 0.24 -22.57 5.82
N TYR A 159 -0.20 -23.01 4.65
CA TYR A 159 -1.12 -22.25 3.80
C TYR A 159 -2.04 -23.18 3.01
N ILE A 160 -3.19 -22.68 2.59
CA ILE A 160 -4.07 -23.37 1.65
C ILE A 160 -3.72 -22.91 0.23
N GLY A 161 -3.33 -23.86 -0.62
CA GLY A 161 -3.00 -23.62 -2.03
C GLY A 161 -4.23 -23.27 -2.88
N GLU A 162 -4.01 -22.91 -4.15
CA GLU A 162 -5.11 -22.66 -5.10
C GLU A 162 -5.95 -23.91 -5.40
N ASP A 163 -5.34 -25.09 -5.23
CA ASP A 163 -5.97 -26.41 -5.29
C ASP A 163 -6.82 -26.74 -4.03
N ASN A 164 -6.99 -25.79 -3.11
CA ASN A 164 -7.63 -25.97 -1.81
C ASN A 164 -6.95 -27.01 -0.90
N GLN A 165 -5.71 -27.41 -1.19
CA GLN A 165 -4.96 -28.35 -0.35
C GLN A 165 -4.13 -27.61 0.69
N LYS A 166 -4.02 -28.17 1.90
CA LYS A 166 -3.10 -27.67 2.91
C LYS A 166 -1.67 -27.99 2.49
N LYS A 167 -0.81 -26.99 2.58
CA LYS A 167 0.61 -27.06 2.23
C LYS A 167 1.44 -26.50 3.38
N VAL A 168 2.69 -26.91 3.42
CA VAL A 168 3.66 -26.46 4.42
C VAL A 168 4.97 -26.09 3.75
N PHE A 169 5.46 -24.89 4.04
CA PHE A 169 6.78 -24.42 3.67
C PHE A 169 7.65 -24.41 4.93
N VAL A 170 8.65 -25.29 4.95
CA VAL A 170 9.56 -25.48 6.09
C VAL A 170 10.69 -24.45 5.97
N THR A 171 10.67 -23.42 6.81
CA THR A 171 11.52 -22.24 6.62
C THR A 171 12.74 -22.24 7.55
N LYS A 172 13.71 -21.38 7.21
CA LYS A 172 14.86 -21.00 8.02
C LYS A 172 14.96 -19.48 8.12
N THR A 173 15.81 -18.99 9.01
CA THR A 173 16.14 -17.55 9.09
C THR A 173 16.55 -17.00 7.74
N GLY A 174 15.91 -15.91 7.31
CA GLY A 174 16.18 -15.26 6.02
C GLY A 174 15.20 -15.62 4.92
N ASP A 175 14.50 -16.75 5.04
CA ASP A 175 13.44 -17.09 4.10
C ASP A 175 12.31 -16.06 4.18
N SER A 176 11.50 -15.98 3.13
CA SER A 176 10.37 -15.07 3.09
C SER A 176 9.22 -15.61 2.24
N VAL A 177 8.03 -15.05 2.45
CA VAL A 177 6.86 -15.37 1.63
C VAL A 177 5.99 -14.14 1.44
N TYR A 178 5.39 -14.03 0.25
CA TYR A 178 4.23 -13.17 0.03
C TYR A 178 2.97 -14.02 -0.10
N GLY A 179 1.90 -13.61 0.57
CA GLY A 179 0.57 -14.21 0.44
C GLY A 179 -0.48 -13.19 0.04
N THR A 180 -1.34 -13.57 -0.90
CA THR A 180 -2.49 -12.75 -1.32
C THR A 180 -3.55 -12.66 -0.21
N PRO A 181 -4.37 -11.58 -0.21
CA PRO A 181 -5.48 -11.43 0.72
C PRO A 181 -6.41 -12.64 0.77
N PHE A 182 -7.00 -12.84 1.94
CA PHE A 182 -7.98 -13.88 2.28
C PHE A 182 -7.51 -15.33 2.15
N ARG A 183 -6.22 -15.58 1.90
CA ARG A 183 -5.66 -16.94 1.91
C ARG A 183 -5.46 -17.44 3.34
N PRO A 184 -6.12 -18.53 3.77
CA PRO A 184 -5.91 -19.10 5.10
C PRO A 184 -4.48 -19.60 5.28
N HIS A 185 -3.89 -19.25 6.42
CA HIS A 185 -2.52 -19.62 6.77
C HIS A 185 -2.31 -19.64 8.28
N THR A 186 -1.21 -20.25 8.72
CA THR A 186 -0.73 -20.23 10.10
C THR A 186 0.74 -20.64 10.20
N PHE A 187 1.32 -20.53 11.39
CA PHE A 187 2.73 -20.71 11.68
C PHE A 187 2.89 -21.54 12.95
N THR A 188 3.97 -22.31 13.05
CA THR A 188 4.35 -23.04 14.26
C THR A 188 5.87 -23.12 14.37
N THR A 189 6.35 -23.43 15.58
CA THR A 189 7.76 -23.75 15.85
C THR A 189 7.99 -25.26 15.74
N ARG A 190 9.10 -25.68 15.16
CA ARG A 190 9.48 -27.10 15.15
C ARG A 190 10.00 -27.55 16.52
N ILE A 191 9.67 -28.78 16.95
CA ILE A 191 9.99 -29.30 18.30
C ILE A 191 11.47 -29.28 18.68
N ASN A 192 12.37 -29.35 17.69
CA ASN A 192 13.82 -29.35 17.90
C ASN A 192 14.45 -27.94 17.81
N ALA A 193 13.65 -26.88 17.72
CA ALA A 193 14.14 -25.52 17.67
C ALA A 193 14.76 -25.12 19.02
N GLU A 194 15.88 -24.37 18.98
CA GLU A 194 16.54 -23.88 20.20
C GLU A 194 15.68 -22.88 21.00
N LYS A 195 14.74 -22.23 20.33
CA LYS A 195 13.81 -21.23 20.88
C LYS A 195 12.56 -21.17 20.01
N ASN A 196 11.55 -20.42 20.47
CA ASN A 196 10.39 -20.11 19.65
C ASN A 196 10.82 -19.53 18.30
N GLY A 197 10.16 -19.99 17.24
CA GLY A 197 10.17 -19.34 15.95
C GLY A 197 9.60 -17.93 16.05
N LEU A 198 10.05 -17.07 15.15
CA LEU A 198 9.60 -15.70 15.05
C LEU A 198 9.37 -15.35 13.59
N ILE A 199 8.28 -14.63 13.32
CA ILE A 199 8.06 -13.95 12.06
C ILE A 199 7.93 -12.44 12.23
N LEU A 200 8.34 -11.72 11.20
CA LEU A 200 7.93 -10.35 10.96
C LEU A 200 6.81 -10.38 9.90
N ALA A 201 5.56 -10.40 10.37
CA ALA A 201 4.38 -10.43 9.52
C ALA A 201 4.00 -9.00 9.10
N LEU A 202 4.57 -8.57 7.98
CA LEU A 202 4.34 -7.23 7.46
C LEU A 202 3.10 -7.19 6.59
N THR A 203 1.96 -6.99 7.24
CA THR A 203 0.71 -6.81 6.52
C THR A 203 0.52 -5.36 6.08
N TYR A 204 -0.16 -5.15 4.96
CA TYR A 204 -0.44 -3.81 4.45
C TYR A 204 -1.65 -3.77 3.53
N GLY A 205 -2.32 -2.61 3.52
CA GLY A 205 -3.35 -2.29 2.52
C GLY A 205 -2.73 -1.85 1.20
N ASN A 206 -3.50 -1.94 0.12
CA ASN A 206 -3.13 -1.40 -1.19
C ASN A 206 -4.36 -0.73 -1.84
N LYS A 207 -4.50 -0.80 -3.18
CA LYS A 207 -5.49 -0.04 -3.94
C LYS A 207 -6.95 -0.32 -3.59
N ILE A 208 -7.26 -1.51 -3.09
CA ILE A 208 -8.64 -1.87 -2.72
C ILE A 208 -9.02 -1.44 -1.29
N ALA A 209 -8.11 -0.85 -0.51
CA ALA A 209 -8.37 -0.44 0.87
C ALA A 209 -8.87 1.02 0.98
N ALA A 210 -9.56 1.33 2.08
CA ALA A 210 -10.15 2.64 2.37
C ALA A 210 -11.17 3.08 1.31
N ASP A 211 -10.95 4.17 0.57
CA ASP A 211 -11.98 4.82 -0.25
C ASP A 211 -12.53 3.90 -1.33
N THR A 212 -11.66 3.14 -2.00
CA THR A 212 -12.07 2.13 -2.97
C THR A 212 -12.92 1.02 -2.33
N GLN A 213 -12.64 0.63 -1.08
CA GLN A 213 -13.48 -0.32 -0.36
C GLN A 213 -14.84 0.28 -0.01
N GLN A 214 -14.87 1.56 0.38
CA GLN A 214 -16.11 2.26 0.72
C GLN A 214 -17.00 2.41 -0.51
N GLU A 215 -16.42 2.76 -1.65
CA GLU A 215 -17.13 2.85 -2.93
C GLU A 215 -17.72 1.50 -3.34
N LEU A 216 -16.92 0.42 -3.34
CA LEU A 216 -17.41 -0.94 -3.61
C LEU A 216 -18.53 -1.35 -2.63
N SER A 217 -18.39 -1.00 -1.36
CA SER A 217 -19.40 -1.29 -0.35
C SER A 217 -20.70 -0.52 -0.57
N ALA A 218 -20.63 0.74 -1.02
CA ALA A 218 -21.79 1.59 -1.27
C ALA A 218 -22.53 1.21 -2.56
N ILE A 219 -21.80 0.80 -3.60
CA ILE A 219 -22.36 0.22 -4.84
C ILE A 219 -23.10 -1.09 -4.53
N GLY A 220 -22.63 -1.86 -3.55
CA GLY A 220 -23.23 -3.11 -3.12
C GLY A 220 -22.67 -4.34 -3.83
N PRO A 221 -22.86 -5.55 -3.26
CA PRO A 221 -22.14 -6.75 -3.67
C PRO A 221 -22.47 -7.23 -5.09
N GLU A 222 -23.72 -7.10 -5.53
CA GLU A 222 -24.17 -7.58 -6.85
C GLU A 222 -23.52 -6.82 -8.01
N LEU A 223 -23.44 -5.49 -7.89
CA LEU A 223 -22.82 -4.64 -8.90
C LEU A 223 -21.29 -4.59 -8.71
N GLY A 224 -20.82 -4.50 -7.46
CA GLY A 224 -19.41 -4.42 -7.15
C GLY A 224 -18.60 -5.64 -7.61
N ILE A 225 -19.18 -6.84 -7.58
CA ILE A 225 -18.48 -8.05 -8.04
C ILE A 225 -18.23 -8.05 -9.56
N GLN A 226 -18.97 -7.25 -10.34
CA GLN A 226 -18.75 -7.16 -11.80
C GLN A 226 -17.39 -6.51 -12.15
N TYR A 227 -16.77 -5.77 -11.23
CA TYR A 227 -15.40 -5.27 -11.39
C TYR A 227 -14.32 -6.35 -11.25
N HIS A 228 -14.68 -7.55 -10.80
CA HIS A 228 -13.77 -8.68 -10.68
C HIS A 228 -13.61 -9.41 -12.03
N LEU A 229 -12.71 -8.89 -12.87
CA LEU A 229 -12.38 -9.46 -14.18
C LEU A 229 -11.74 -10.86 -14.06
N ASP A 230 -11.91 -11.71 -15.09
CA ASP A 230 -11.35 -13.06 -15.13
C ASP A 230 -9.87 -13.02 -15.54
N PHE A 231 -8.98 -13.17 -14.55
CA PHE A 231 -7.53 -13.17 -14.70
C PHE A 231 -6.95 -14.59 -14.44
N GLU A 232 -7.71 -15.66 -14.70
CA GLU A 232 -7.22 -17.04 -14.55
C GLU A 232 -6.08 -17.37 -15.54
N THR A 233 -6.13 -16.83 -16.75
CA THR A 233 -5.04 -16.90 -17.75
C THR A 233 -4.76 -15.52 -18.34
N ILE A 234 -3.63 -15.37 -19.02
CA ILE A 234 -3.26 -14.10 -19.67
C ILE A 234 -4.25 -13.75 -20.79
N GLU A 235 -4.72 -14.76 -21.53
CA GLU A 235 -5.70 -14.63 -22.61
C GLU A 235 -7.07 -14.19 -22.07
N LYS A 236 -7.52 -14.78 -20.95
CA LYS A 236 -8.75 -14.38 -20.26
C LYS A 236 -8.66 -12.97 -19.70
N ALA A 237 -7.50 -12.59 -19.15
CA ALA A 237 -7.26 -11.23 -18.66
C ALA A 237 -7.37 -10.21 -19.80
N PHE A 238 -6.70 -10.46 -20.94
CA PHE A 238 -6.80 -9.60 -22.13
C PHE A 238 -8.24 -9.51 -22.63
N SER A 239 -8.92 -10.65 -22.78
CA SER A 239 -10.33 -10.70 -23.20
C SER A 239 -11.23 -9.86 -22.29
N SER A 240 -11.11 -10.04 -20.97
CA SER A 240 -11.92 -9.33 -19.98
C SER A 240 -11.67 -7.82 -20.01
N ILE A 241 -10.42 -7.39 -20.13
CA ILE A 241 -10.05 -5.97 -20.25
C ILE A 241 -10.58 -5.36 -21.56
N LEU A 242 -10.42 -6.07 -22.68
CA LEU A 242 -10.92 -5.63 -23.98
C LEU A 242 -12.44 -5.51 -23.95
N LYS A 243 -13.16 -6.51 -23.42
CA LYS A 243 -14.61 -6.51 -23.27
C LYS A 243 -15.08 -5.33 -22.42
N PHE A 244 -14.46 -5.13 -21.25
CA PHE A 244 -14.76 -4.00 -20.37
C PHE A 244 -14.58 -2.66 -21.10
N SER A 245 -13.51 -2.51 -21.88
CA SER A 245 -13.21 -1.28 -22.62
C SER A 245 -14.19 -1.03 -23.78
N ILE A 246 -14.61 -2.08 -24.50
CA ILE A 246 -15.63 -2.00 -25.56
C ILE A 246 -16.96 -1.56 -24.96
N ASP A 247 -17.37 -2.18 -23.85
CA ASP A 247 -18.63 -1.87 -23.18
C ASP A 247 -18.63 -0.45 -22.60
N ALA A 248 -17.53 -0.03 -21.98
CA ALA A 248 -17.35 1.33 -21.47
C ALA A 248 -17.44 2.40 -22.58
N ALA A 249 -16.97 2.08 -23.78
CA ALA A 249 -17.06 2.97 -24.94
C ALA A 249 -18.42 2.86 -25.67
N SER A 250 -19.28 1.89 -25.32
CA SER A 250 -20.53 1.57 -26.03
C SER A 250 -20.34 1.34 -27.53
N ILE A 251 -19.25 0.66 -27.91
CA ILE A 251 -18.89 0.37 -29.30
C ILE A 251 -19.34 -1.05 -29.66
N SER A 252 -20.02 -1.23 -30.81
CA SER A 252 -20.34 -2.56 -31.33
C SER A 252 -19.11 -3.23 -31.95
N ILE A 253 -19.15 -4.56 -32.12
CA ILE A 253 -18.07 -5.29 -32.81
C ILE A 253 -17.92 -4.82 -34.25
N GLU A 254 -19.02 -4.56 -34.95
CA GLU A 254 -19.06 -3.96 -36.29
C GLU A 254 -18.35 -2.60 -36.31
N GLU A 255 -18.66 -1.71 -35.36
CA GLU A 255 -18.03 -0.38 -35.29
C GLU A 255 -16.54 -0.49 -34.95
N LEU A 256 -16.15 -1.39 -34.05
CA LEU A 256 -14.74 -1.61 -33.73
C LEU A 256 -13.98 -2.18 -34.95
N SER A 257 -14.59 -3.10 -35.69
CA SER A 257 -14.08 -3.63 -36.96
C SER A 257 -13.84 -2.50 -37.95
N ASN A 258 -14.84 -1.65 -38.18
CA ASN A 258 -14.74 -0.50 -39.09
C ASN A 258 -13.61 0.47 -38.72
N ARG A 259 -13.41 0.75 -37.42
CA ARG A 259 -12.34 1.66 -36.95
C ARG A 259 -10.94 1.08 -37.10
N THR A 260 -10.81 -0.22 -36.92
CA THR A 260 -9.50 -0.89 -36.83
C THR A 260 -9.08 -1.56 -38.13
N GLY A 261 -10.03 -1.88 -39.01
CA GLY A 261 -9.83 -2.76 -40.15
C GLY A 261 -9.64 -4.24 -39.77
N ILE A 262 -9.95 -4.63 -38.53
CA ILE A 262 -9.86 -6.02 -38.05
C ILE A 262 -11.22 -6.68 -38.26
N GLU A 263 -11.24 -7.80 -38.98
CA GLU A 263 -12.46 -8.59 -39.20
C GLU A 263 -13.23 -8.88 -37.90
N GLU A 264 -14.56 -8.77 -37.94
CA GLU A 264 -15.42 -9.00 -36.77
C GLU A 264 -15.20 -10.39 -36.15
N SER A 265 -14.98 -11.41 -36.98
CA SER A 265 -14.67 -12.77 -36.51
C SER A 265 -13.40 -12.80 -35.65
N ARG A 266 -12.38 -12.05 -36.04
CA ARG A 266 -11.11 -11.95 -35.31
C ARG A 266 -11.25 -11.18 -34.00
N ILE A 267 -12.08 -10.13 -33.98
CA ILE A 267 -12.41 -9.43 -32.73
C ILE A 267 -13.15 -10.37 -31.77
N ASN A 268 -14.12 -11.14 -32.28
CA ASN A 268 -14.83 -12.12 -31.47
C ASN A 268 -13.89 -13.20 -30.92
N GLU A 269 -12.88 -13.64 -31.69
CA GLU A 269 -11.85 -14.57 -31.18
C GLU A 269 -11.10 -14.00 -29.97
N PHE A 270 -10.74 -12.71 -29.99
CA PHE A 270 -10.10 -12.06 -28.84
C PHE A 270 -11.00 -12.04 -27.59
N LEU A 271 -12.31 -11.94 -27.78
CA LEU A 271 -13.29 -11.92 -26.68
C LEU A 271 -13.63 -13.31 -26.11
N ILE A 272 -13.19 -14.40 -26.75
CA ILE A 272 -13.37 -15.75 -26.20
C ILE A 272 -12.40 -16.01 -25.03
N GLY A 273 -11.22 -15.37 -25.02
CA GLY A 273 -10.22 -15.55 -23.96
C GLY A 273 -9.45 -16.87 -24.00
N THR A 274 -9.49 -17.60 -25.11
CA THR A 274 -8.69 -18.82 -25.34
C THR A 274 -7.64 -18.66 -26.45
N PHE A 275 -7.72 -17.56 -27.21
CA PHE A 275 -6.76 -17.25 -28.26
C PHE A 275 -5.57 -16.47 -27.70
N PRO A 276 -4.36 -16.66 -28.25
CA PRO A 276 -3.20 -15.89 -27.83
C PRO A 276 -3.44 -14.38 -27.91
N VAL A 277 -2.92 -13.66 -26.91
CA VAL A 277 -2.92 -12.19 -26.91
C VAL A 277 -2.30 -11.68 -28.20
N PRO A 278 -2.95 -10.75 -28.92
CA PRO A 278 -2.43 -10.25 -30.19
C PRO A 278 -1.14 -9.44 -30.00
N GLY A 279 -0.38 -9.28 -31.09
CA GLY A 279 0.84 -8.47 -31.08
C GLY A 279 0.57 -7.01 -30.71
N PHE A 280 1.61 -6.33 -30.22
CA PHE A 280 1.50 -4.97 -29.68
C PHE A 280 0.91 -3.95 -30.68
N ASP A 281 1.22 -4.06 -31.99
CA ASP A 281 0.64 -3.19 -33.01
C ASP A 281 -0.89 -3.31 -33.10
N THR A 282 -1.41 -4.52 -32.92
CA THR A 282 -2.87 -4.76 -32.88
C THR A 282 -3.47 -4.18 -31.60
N ILE A 283 -2.81 -4.35 -30.46
CA ILE A 283 -3.24 -3.75 -29.18
C ILE A 283 -3.27 -2.22 -29.29
N GLN A 284 -2.26 -1.62 -29.91
CA GLN A 284 -2.21 -0.18 -30.13
C GLN A 284 -3.33 0.32 -31.05
N ASN A 285 -3.64 -0.45 -32.10
CA ASN A 285 -4.76 -0.14 -33.01
C ASN A 285 -6.11 -0.20 -32.28
N LEU A 286 -6.36 -1.27 -31.51
CA LEU A 286 -7.56 -1.42 -30.69
C LEU A 286 -7.68 -0.30 -29.65
N ALA A 287 -6.62 0.01 -28.91
CA ALA A 287 -6.61 1.06 -27.90
C ALA A 287 -6.94 2.43 -28.51
N LYS A 288 -6.36 2.75 -29.68
CA LYS A 288 -6.68 3.98 -30.42
C LYS A 288 -8.15 4.03 -30.82
N ALA A 289 -8.72 2.94 -31.34
CA ALA A 289 -10.13 2.87 -31.73
C ALA A 289 -11.09 3.04 -30.55
N LEU A 290 -10.67 2.62 -29.35
CA LEU A 290 -11.37 2.75 -28.07
C LEU A 290 -11.04 4.04 -27.31
N SER A 291 -10.17 4.92 -27.86
CA SER A 291 -9.73 6.17 -27.24
C SER A 291 -9.07 6.01 -25.86
N ILE A 292 -8.29 4.94 -25.68
CA ILE A 292 -7.49 4.64 -24.48
C ILE A 292 -6.03 4.42 -24.83
N ASN A 293 -5.15 4.31 -23.82
CA ASN A 293 -3.75 3.97 -24.07
C ASN A 293 -3.60 2.46 -24.24
N SER A 294 -2.59 2.01 -24.99
CA SER A 294 -2.30 0.58 -25.13
C SER A 294 -2.04 -0.10 -23.78
N ARG A 295 -1.42 0.62 -22.83
CA ARG A 295 -1.24 0.16 -21.44
C ARG A 295 -2.53 -0.33 -20.80
N ASP A 296 -3.64 0.35 -21.08
CA ASP A 296 -4.93 0.08 -20.45
C ASP A 296 -5.61 -1.16 -21.05
N LEU A 297 -5.05 -1.74 -22.13
CA LEU A 297 -5.42 -3.04 -22.70
C LEU A 297 -4.41 -4.17 -22.40
N LEU A 298 -3.25 -3.86 -21.82
CA LEU A 298 -2.23 -4.88 -21.57
C LEU A 298 -2.64 -5.76 -20.36
N PRO A 299 -2.72 -7.09 -20.52
CA PRO A 299 -2.85 -8.01 -19.40
C PRO A 299 -1.53 -8.05 -18.60
N PRO A 300 -1.51 -8.68 -17.40
CA PRO A 300 -0.26 -8.98 -16.72
C PRO A 300 0.62 -9.90 -17.58
N ASP A 301 1.95 -9.72 -17.48
CA ASP A 301 2.93 -10.55 -18.24
C ASP A 301 2.89 -12.04 -17.84
N ILE A 302 2.45 -12.34 -16.62
CA ILE A 302 2.31 -13.70 -16.07
C ILE A 302 1.11 -13.76 -15.11
N ILE A 303 0.53 -14.95 -14.93
CA ILE A 303 -0.37 -15.24 -13.81
C ILE A 303 0.47 -15.81 -12.67
N GLU A 304 0.60 -15.05 -11.58
CA GLU A 304 1.33 -15.49 -10.39
C GLU A 304 0.46 -16.38 -9.48
N ASP A 305 1.11 -17.37 -8.87
CA ASP A 305 0.55 -18.11 -7.73
C ASP A 305 0.15 -17.17 -6.60
N LYS A 306 -0.91 -17.53 -5.86
CA LYS A 306 -1.41 -16.75 -4.73
C LYS A 306 -0.47 -16.69 -3.52
N ILE A 307 0.50 -17.60 -3.43
CA ILE A 307 1.51 -17.70 -2.36
C ILE A 307 2.89 -17.87 -3.01
N LEU A 308 3.81 -16.96 -2.70
CA LEU A 308 5.13 -16.89 -3.34
C LEU A 308 6.23 -17.11 -2.29
N PRO A 309 6.56 -18.38 -1.94
CA PRO A 309 7.66 -18.66 -1.04
C PRO A 309 9.00 -18.38 -1.73
N LYS A 310 9.98 -17.89 -0.98
CA LYS A 310 11.35 -17.67 -1.47
C LYS A 310 12.36 -18.00 -0.38
N THR A 311 13.29 -18.88 -0.71
CA THR A 311 14.38 -19.21 0.21
C THR A 311 15.44 -18.11 0.19
N PHE A 312 16.16 -17.96 1.29
CA PHE A 312 17.26 -16.99 1.40
C PHE A 312 18.40 -17.29 0.42
N THR A 313 18.64 -18.56 0.11
CA THR A 313 19.70 -19.01 -0.81
C THR A 313 19.40 -18.66 -2.26
N ASP A 314 18.12 -18.63 -2.65
CA ASP A 314 17.69 -18.30 -4.01
C ASP A 314 17.58 -16.78 -4.24
N SER A 315 17.85 -15.99 -3.21
CA SER A 315 17.70 -14.53 -3.25
C SER A 315 18.84 -13.87 -4.00
N LYS A 316 18.49 -13.00 -4.96
CA LYS A 316 19.44 -12.17 -5.71
C LYS A 316 20.10 -11.16 -4.78
N ARG A 317 21.37 -10.86 -5.05
CA ARG A 317 22.20 -9.97 -4.22
C ARG A 317 22.94 -8.97 -5.07
N TRP A 318 23.05 -7.74 -4.59
CA TRP A 318 23.87 -6.70 -5.22
C TRP A 318 24.37 -5.70 -4.18
N TYR A 319 25.45 -5.00 -4.51
CA TYR A 319 25.93 -3.89 -3.70
C TYR A 319 25.30 -2.57 -4.15
N TYR A 320 25.04 -1.68 -3.20
CA TYR A 320 24.47 -0.37 -3.46
C TYR A 320 25.06 0.68 -2.50
N PRO A 321 25.26 1.93 -2.96
CA PRO A 321 25.50 2.31 -4.36
C PRO A 321 26.64 1.50 -4.99
N SER A 322 26.78 1.51 -6.31
CA SER A 322 27.82 0.74 -7.03
C SER A 322 29.24 1.08 -6.55
N ASP A 323 29.46 2.34 -6.18
CA ASP A 323 30.78 2.91 -5.97
C ASP A 323 31.24 2.70 -4.52
N SER A 324 30.45 3.19 -3.56
CA SER A 324 30.75 3.05 -2.13
C SER A 324 30.41 1.68 -1.57
N LYS A 325 29.48 0.94 -2.20
CA LYS A 325 28.99 -0.37 -1.74
C LYS A 325 28.59 -0.36 -0.27
N ALA A 326 27.98 0.75 0.17
CA ALA A 326 27.58 0.96 1.56
C ALA A 326 26.61 -0.11 2.08
N TYR A 327 25.91 -0.79 1.18
CA TYR A 327 24.94 -1.83 1.46
C TYR A 327 25.15 -3.05 0.56
N GLU A 328 24.91 -4.24 1.10
CA GLU A 328 24.53 -5.42 0.31
C GLU A 328 23.01 -5.60 0.43
N MET A 329 22.33 -5.55 -0.72
CA MET A 329 20.89 -5.70 -0.84
C MET A 329 20.57 -7.15 -1.21
N ILE A 330 19.62 -7.76 -0.51
CA ILE A 330 19.16 -9.13 -0.76
C ILE A 330 17.67 -9.08 -1.10
N GLU A 331 17.31 -9.55 -2.30
CA GLU A 331 15.94 -9.54 -2.80
C GLU A 331 15.10 -10.63 -2.14
N LEU A 332 14.15 -10.26 -1.30
CA LEU A 332 13.22 -11.20 -0.67
C LEU A 332 12.02 -11.52 -1.59
N SER A 333 11.00 -12.21 -1.09
CA SER A 333 9.82 -12.56 -1.87
C SER A 333 9.06 -11.32 -2.37
N GLN A 334 8.77 -11.27 -3.67
CA GLN A 334 8.07 -10.17 -4.33
C GLN A 334 6.97 -10.72 -5.25
N SER A 335 5.92 -9.93 -5.45
CA SER A 335 4.85 -10.20 -6.41
C SER A 335 4.84 -9.12 -7.49
N ARG A 336 4.78 -9.53 -8.76
CA ARG A 336 4.59 -8.64 -9.92
C ARG A 336 3.20 -8.01 -9.94
N ASN A 337 2.20 -8.66 -9.34
CA ASN A 337 0.88 -8.06 -9.11
C ASN A 337 0.92 -6.88 -8.12
N LEU A 338 2.03 -6.74 -7.37
CA LEU A 338 2.28 -5.61 -6.47
C LEU A 338 3.61 -4.94 -6.84
N PRO A 339 3.69 -4.29 -8.02
CA PRO A 339 4.97 -3.82 -8.56
C PRO A 339 5.66 -2.77 -7.69
N PHE A 340 4.91 -2.10 -6.80
CA PHE A 340 5.41 -1.11 -5.85
C PHE A 340 5.60 -1.66 -4.42
N SER A 341 5.50 -2.98 -4.24
CA SER A 341 5.93 -3.68 -3.03
C SER A 341 7.34 -4.21 -3.24
N LYS A 342 8.31 -3.74 -2.43
CA LYS A 342 9.72 -4.15 -2.50
C LYS A 342 10.21 -4.57 -1.12
N SER A 343 10.51 -5.86 -0.97
CA SER A 343 11.02 -6.47 0.24
C SER A 343 12.51 -6.78 0.10
N LEU A 344 13.29 -6.39 1.11
CA LEU A 344 14.75 -6.49 1.13
C LEU A 344 15.25 -6.88 2.51
N GLU A 345 16.28 -7.72 2.57
CA GLU A 345 17.23 -7.71 3.68
C GLU A 345 18.40 -6.82 3.25
N ILE A 346 18.80 -5.88 4.09
CA ILE A 346 19.88 -4.94 3.83
C ILE A 346 20.98 -5.17 4.86
N ASN A 347 22.14 -5.62 4.40
CA ASN A 347 23.35 -5.64 5.21
C ASN A 347 24.06 -4.29 5.05
N ILE A 348 24.39 -3.66 6.17
CA ILE A 348 25.06 -2.35 6.20
C ILE A 348 26.55 -2.57 6.38
N LEU A 349 27.33 -1.95 5.50
CA LEU A 349 28.77 -2.15 5.35
C LEU A 349 29.59 -0.87 5.53
N GLU A 350 28.93 0.29 5.59
CA GLU A 350 29.56 1.60 5.73
C GLU A 350 29.29 2.22 7.11
N GLU A 351 30.32 2.79 7.73
CA GLU A 351 30.26 3.43 9.05
C GLU A 351 30.96 4.79 9.11
N SER A 352 31.83 5.09 8.14
CA SER A 352 32.83 6.17 8.18
C SER A 352 32.28 7.58 7.89
N ASN A 353 31.08 7.69 7.32
CA ASN A 353 30.48 8.96 6.90
C ASN A 353 28.96 8.93 7.06
N ASP A 354 28.30 10.08 6.85
CA ASP A 354 26.84 10.22 6.93
C ASP A 354 26.20 10.67 5.60
N ILE A 355 26.85 10.37 4.47
CA ILE A 355 26.33 10.71 3.13
C ILE A 355 24.93 10.10 2.95
N LEU A 356 23.95 10.92 2.55
CA LEU A 356 22.57 10.46 2.29
C LEU A 356 22.50 9.83 0.90
N ASP A 357 22.56 8.50 0.85
CA ASP A 357 22.69 7.71 -0.38
C ASP A 357 21.43 6.91 -0.74
N LEU A 358 20.35 7.06 0.02
CA LEU A 358 19.03 6.46 -0.25
C LEU A 358 17.94 7.53 -0.38
N LYS A 359 17.18 7.48 -1.48
CA LYS A 359 15.96 8.28 -1.69
C LYS A 359 14.95 7.48 -2.50
N VAL A 360 13.80 7.18 -1.90
CA VAL A 360 12.82 6.23 -2.47
C VAL A 360 11.41 6.82 -2.41
N GLY A 361 10.70 6.86 -3.53
CA GLY A 361 9.33 7.36 -3.63
C GLY A 361 8.23 6.45 -3.08
N LEU A 362 8.56 5.58 -2.12
CA LEU A 362 7.66 4.60 -1.51
C LEU A 362 7.64 4.79 0.00
N HIS A 363 6.55 4.43 0.65
CA HIS A 363 6.52 4.28 2.10
C HIS A 363 7.48 3.16 2.48
N GLN A 364 8.27 3.35 3.55
CA GLN A 364 9.23 2.34 3.97
C GLN A 364 8.99 1.97 5.42
N TRP A 365 9.01 0.67 5.69
CA TRP A 365 9.07 0.09 7.02
C TRP A 365 10.40 -0.65 7.16
N LEU A 366 11.07 -0.47 8.29
CA LEU A 366 12.37 -1.07 8.58
C LEU A 366 12.36 -1.67 9.97
N TYR A 367 13.14 -2.74 10.17
CA TYR A 367 13.34 -3.35 11.47
C TYR A 367 14.78 -3.83 11.62
N ASN A 368 15.40 -3.50 12.74
CA ASN A 368 16.75 -3.95 13.03
C ASN A 368 16.75 -5.39 13.53
N ILE A 369 16.95 -6.33 12.59
CA ILE A 369 17.09 -7.76 12.84
C ILE A 369 18.52 -8.14 13.27
N GLY A 370 19.46 -7.19 13.23
CA GLY A 370 20.84 -7.36 13.67
C GLY A 370 20.99 -7.37 15.20
N LYS A 371 22.24 -7.49 15.65
CA LYS A 371 22.61 -7.46 17.09
C LYS A 371 23.25 -6.14 17.53
N SER A 372 23.43 -5.21 16.60
CA SER A 372 24.15 -3.95 16.76
C SER A 372 23.23 -2.78 16.43
N PRO A 373 23.40 -1.61 17.10
CA PRO A 373 22.75 -0.39 16.68
C PRO A 373 23.13 0.02 15.26
N ILE A 374 22.18 0.58 14.53
CA ILE A 374 22.39 1.19 13.21
C ILE A 374 22.12 2.69 13.33
N ARG A 375 23.05 3.53 12.86
CA ARG A 375 22.85 4.98 12.80
C ARG A 375 22.04 5.34 11.56
N LEU A 376 20.86 5.92 11.75
CA LEU A 376 19.98 6.44 10.71
C LEU A 376 20.16 7.96 10.62
N ASN A 377 20.57 8.45 9.46
CA ASN A 377 20.60 9.88 9.13
C ASN A 377 19.50 10.19 8.14
N TRP A 378 18.80 11.32 8.26
CA TRP A 378 17.84 11.75 7.24
C TRP A 378 17.69 13.26 7.16
N LYS A 379 17.24 13.73 6.00
CA LYS A 379 16.98 15.14 5.72
C LYS A 379 15.51 15.39 5.45
N LEU A 380 14.97 16.44 6.06
CA LEU A 380 13.64 16.97 5.74
C LEU A 380 13.68 18.49 5.71
N GLY A 381 13.41 19.08 4.53
CA GLY A 381 13.68 20.50 4.28
C GLY A 381 15.18 20.78 4.47
N GLU A 382 15.50 21.83 5.20
CA GLU A 382 16.89 22.20 5.53
C GLU A 382 17.45 21.49 6.78
N LYS A 383 16.63 20.70 7.50
CA LYS A 383 17.04 20.04 8.73
C LYS A 383 17.59 18.64 8.44
N ILE A 384 18.72 18.33 9.05
CA ILE A 384 19.30 16.98 9.11
C ILE A 384 19.07 16.43 10.52
N TYR A 385 18.62 15.20 10.59
CA TYR A 385 18.38 14.46 11.82
C TYR A 385 19.24 13.20 11.82
N GLN A 386 19.54 12.71 13.02
CA GLN A 386 20.31 11.50 13.23
C GLN A 386 19.80 10.79 14.48
N GLU A 387 19.59 9.48 14.38
CA GLU A 387 19.17 8.62 15.49
C GLU A 387 19.81 7.24 15.41
N ASN A 388 20.00 6.58 16.56
CA ASN A 388 20.41 5.18 16.60
C ASN A 388 19.19 4.27 16.65
N ILE A 389 19.11 3.31 15.72
CA ILE A 389 18.10 2.27 15.66
C ILE A 389 18.67 1.03 16.33
N LEU A 390 18.21 0.75 17.55
CA LEU A 390 18.72 -0.37 18.35
C LEU A 390 18.20 -1.71 17.80
N PRO A 391 18.81 -2.85 18.15
CA PRO A 391 18.25 -4.16 17.85
C PRO A 391 16.78 -4.25 18.29
N ASN A 392 15.93 -4.77 17.41
CA ASN A 392 14.49 -4.86 17.57
C ASN A 392 13.72 -3.52 17.60
N ASP A 393 14.35 -2.39 17.33
CA ASP A 393 13.64 -1.17 16.98
C ASP A 393 13.10 -1.28 15.54
N SER A 394 12.00 -0.57 15.30
CA SER A 394 11.36 -0.46 13.99
C SER A 394 11.17 0.99 13.58
N VAL A 395 11.11 1.23 12.28
CA VAL A 395 11.10 2.58 11.72
C VAL A 395 10.12 2.65 10.55
N TYR A 396 9.33 3.71 10.52
CA TYR A 396 8.61 4.16 9.33
C TYR A 396 9.30 5.39 8.72
N ILE A 397 9.47 5.41 7.40
CA ILE A 397 10.02 6.54 6.64
C ILE A 397 9.02 6.96 5.55
N LYS A 398 8.71 8.26 5.48
CA LYS A 398 7.86 8.84 4.43
C LYS A 398 8.52 8.72 3.04
N PRO A 399 7.72 8.65 1.96
CA PRO A 399 8.24 8.70 0.60
C PRO A 399 9.16 9.90 0.34
N PHE A 400 10.19 9.70 -0.48
CA PHE A 400 11.19 10.67 -0.94
C PHE A 400 12.09 11.32 0.13
N VAL A 401 12.01 10.90 1.40
CA VAL A 401 12.97 11.32 2.43
C VAL A 401 14.36 10.79 2.06
N GLU A 402 15.31 11.71 1.92
CA GLU A 402 16.73 11.39 1.75
C GLU A 402 17.29 10.89 3.08
N HIS A 403 17.92 9.72 3.07
CA HIS A 403 18.42 9.08 4.28
C HIS A 403 19.64 8.20 4.00
N SER A 404 20.30 7.77 5.07
CA SER A 404 21.33 6.74 5.03
C SER A 404 21.32 5.90 6.30
N MET A 405 21.83 4.67 6.19
CA MET A 405 22.05 3.77 7.31
C MET A 405 23.54 3.49 7.44
N ARG A 406 24.08 3.56 8.66
CA ARG A 406 25.51 3.44 8.94
C ARG A 406 25.79 2.53 10.14
N GLY A 407 26.95 1.89 10.11
CA GLY A 407 27.42 0.92 11.09
C GLY A 407 27.67 -0.44 10.46
N SER A 408 27.56 -1.48 11.27
CA SER A 408 27.65 -2.88 10.80
C SER A 408 26.46 -3.64 11.36
N GLY A 409 25.56 -4.11 10.50
CA GLY A 409 24.36 -4.82 10.94
C GLY A 409 23.38 -5.12 9.81
N LYS A 410 22.18 -5.56 10.18
CA LYS A 410 21.16 -6.07 9.25
C LYS A 410 19.81 -5.44 9.51
N LEU A 411 19.14 -5.00 8.45
CA LEU A 411 17.77 -4.50 8.50
C LEU A 411 16.88 -5.35 7.61
N MET A 412 15.67 -5.64 8.07
CA MET A 412 14.59 -6.03 7.17
C MET A 412 13.85 -4.77 6.73
N VAL A 413 13.61 -4.63 5.42
CA VAL A 413 12.97 -3.45 4.82
C VAL A 413 11.84 -3.90 3.90
N LEU A 414 10.65 -3.33 4.11
CA LEU A 414 9.53 -3.42 3.18
C LEU A 414 9.14 -2.02 2.72
N ARG A 415 9.03 -1.87 1.40
CA ARG A 415 8.59 -0.64 0.76
C ARG A 415 7.25 -0.87 0.08
N ILE A 416 6.29 0.03 0.25
CA ILE A 416 4.96 -0.06 -0.40
C ILE A 416 4.58 1.28 -1.04
N GLY A 417 3.85 1.20 -2.15
CA GLY A 417 3.43 2.38 -2.92
C GLY A 417 2.28 3.19 -2.31
N GLY A 418 1.56 2.62 -1.34
CA GLY A 418 0.38 3.27 -0.77
C GLY A 418 -0.66 3.61 -1.85
N ARG A 419 -1.36 4.74 -1.68
CA ARG A 419 -2.39 5.18 -2.62
C ARG A 419 -1.83 5.92 -3.84
N MET A 420 -0.64 6.51 -3.74
CA MET A 420 -0.09 7.40 -4.77
C MET A 420 0.44 6.69 -6.00
N THR A 421 1.21 5.60 -5.87
CA THR A 421 1.87 4.99 -7.03
C THR A 421 0.88 4.39 -8.04
N GLY A 422 1.19 4.41 -9.34
CA GLY A 422 0.28 3.92 -10.38
C GLY A 422 -0.53 5.05 -10.99
N ASP A 423 -1.85 4.90 -11.08
CA ASP A 423 -2.70 5.85 -11.81
C ASP A 423 -2.75 7.23 -11.15
N ALA A 424 -2.89 7.31 -9.83
CA ALA A 424 -2.88 8.60 -9.11
C ALA A 424 -1.58 9.40 -9.34
N GLN A 425 -0.43 8.74 -9.35
CA GLN A 425 0.85 9.40 -9.66
C GLN A 425 0.90 9.87 -11.12
N ARG A 426 0.33 9.12 -12.06
CA ARG A 426 0.30 9.48 -13.48
C ARG A 426 -0.60 10.69 -13.72
N GLU A 427 -1.79 10.69 -13.13
CA GLU A 427 -2.69 11.83 -13.14
C GLU A 427 -2.01 13.08 -12.55
N PHE A 428 -1.41 12.95 -11.37
CA PHE A 428 -0.68 14.04 -10.73
C PHE A 428 0.48 14.57 -11.61
N SER A 429 1.11 13.70 -12.39
CA SER A 429 2.21 14.06 -13.30
C SER A 429 1.77 14.78 -14.58
N ASN A 430 0.49 14.67 -14.94
CA ASN A 430 -0.08 15.39 -16.09
C ASN A 430 -0.41 16.85 -15.76
N LEU A 431 -0.43 17.22 -14.48
CA LEU A 431 -0.63 18.60 -14.04
C LEU A 431 0.62 19.46 -14.32
N SER A 432 0.41 20.75 -14.57
CA SER A 432 1.53 21.69 -14.54
C SER A 432 2.11 21.74 -13.12
N LYS A 433 3.37 22.19 -12.97
CA LYS A 433 3.97 22.33 -11.62
C LYS A 433 3.15 23.23 -10.71
N HIS A 434 2.57 24.30 -11.26
CA HIS A 434 1.70 25.20 -10.52
C HIS A 434 0.45 24.48 -10.02
N ASP A 435 -0.23 23.73 -10.90
CA ASP A 435 -1.48 23.05 -10.55
C ASP A 435 -1.24 21.88 -9.60
N ALA A 436 -0.10 21.18 -9.74
CA ALA A 436 0.32 20.14 -8.83
C ALA A 436 0.48 20.66 -7.38
N HIS A 437 0.94 21.90 -7.18
CA HIS A 437 0.99 22.49 -5.83
C HIS A 437 -0.40 22.70 -5.24
N ARG A 438 -1.36 23.17 -6.05
CA ARG A 438 -2.76 23.35 -5.62
C ARG A 438 -3.48 22.02 -5.41
N ALA A 439 -3.16 20.99 -6.20
CA ALA A 439 -3.73 19.65 -6.02
C ALA A 439 -3.32 19.01 -4.68
N ILE A 440 -2.18 19.40 -4.10
CA ILE A 440 -1.78 18.93 -2.75
C ILE A 440 -2.59 19.67 -1.66
N ASN A 441 -2.76 20.99 -1.81
CA ASN A 441 -3.58 21.81 -0.92
C ASN A 441 -4.19 22.96 -1.72
N GLU A 442 -5.52 23.03 -1.79
CA GLU A 442 -6.20 24.16 -2.41
C GLU A 442 -6.08 25.39 -1.50
N THR A 443 -5.68 26.53 -2.08
CA THR A 443 -5.36 27.75 -1.32
C THR A 443 -6.15 28.96 -1.78
N GLN A 444 -6.98 28.82 -2.81
CA GLN A 444 -7.76 29.93 -3.37
C GLN A 444 -9.14 29.47 -3.86
N MET A 445 -10.07 30.40 -3.96
CA MET A 445 -11.38 30.18 -4.59
C MET A 445 -11.20 29.88 -6.08
N TRP A 446 -12.12 29.12 -6.68
CA TRP A 446 -12.04 28.74 -8.10
C TRP A 446 -12.19 29.93 -9.07
N PHE A 447 -12.60 31.10 -8.58
CA PHE A 447 -12.65 32.36 -9.31
C PHE A 447 -12.46 33.54 -8.34
N ASP A 448 -12.10 34.72 -8.88
CA ASP A 448 -12.09 35.98 -8.14
C ASP A 448 -13.25 36.87 -8.63
N ALA A 449 -14.14 37.23 -7.70
CA ALA A 449 -15.31 38.04 -7.97
C ALA A 449 -15.00 39.52 -8.27
N LYS A 450 -13.78 39.98 -7.99
CA LYS A 450 -13.36 41.39 -8.13
C LYS A 450 -12.55 41.67 -9.40
N THR A 451 -12.09 40.65 -10.10
CA THR A 451 -11.40 40.82 -11.39
C THR A 451 -12.42 41.08 -12.50
N GLU A 452 -12.44 42.32 -13.01
CA GLU A 452 -13.01 42.62 -14.32
C GLU A 452 -12.04 42.06 -15.39
N HIS A 453 -12.56 41.23 -16.30
CA HIS A 453 -11.79 40.62 -17.39
C HIS A 453 -11.79 41.48 -18.66
#